data_AF-A0A8C3BBT7-F1
#
_entry.id   AF-A0A8C3BBT7-F1
#
_cell.length_a   1.000
_cell.length_b   1.000
_cell.length_c   1.000
_cell.angle_alpha   90.00
_cell.angle_beta   90.00
_cell.angle_gamma   90.00
#
_symmetry.space_group_name_H-M   'P 1'
#
loop_
_entity.id
_entity.type
_entity.pdbx_description
1 polymer ?
#
loop_
_entity_poly.entity_id
_entity_poly.type
_entity_poly.pdbx_seq_one_letter_code
_entity_poly.pdbx_strand_id
1 'polypeptide(L)'
;MRRLPLLLLLLLAGLQPAPGEPEPAEAAAAPSGAQCLEHDCFAVFWAPLPFAAASTACERHGGHLMTVRSTVAEEAIALLLQNRSGRLWLGLRLPTACTEPEQRLRGFQWVTGDSRTDYANWGPSGRRCGRRCATVSRELRWEERGCEEPADGFLCEYNYPDSCPRLPPADGLSAAYRTPFGARGGEFLALPPGSTALVPALGLELRCAAAAGGGGLRWGRSEHGAWPCRLAGGGCEGSCAEPGGRPSCSCPAGKALGPDGRGCASPCAGAPCQHHCVPNGDTFLCMCEAGYRLAPDGSSCEDVDDCTESPGLCEQDCVNTEGGFECRCRNGYEMVRGHCQPVSSCYAAPCEHRCEDVPGGYRCSCMPGYAVHAQEPSRCVLHCNHSQCPAECSSNNCYCPEGFVLEEAPSNDTVMCVDIDECEMDFCDHNCTNQPGSYTCHCLNGFVLVDRNRCQKTPLEDGEGSSGDFDLWTPVPSRSPPKTEHLHPGALVGIAVGVLCAALVLLAVGYHLAKKRCRPPASMDYKCGSPHEKEMGLQQVTAAGSRERVPQ
;
A
#
# COMPACT_ATOMS: atom_id res chain seq x y z
N MET A 1 10.76 24.37 109.25
CA MET A 1 9.67 24.24 110.24
C MET A 1 8.62 23.30 109.68
N ARG A 2 8.27 22.24 110.43
CA ARG A 2 7.04 21.40 110.39
C ARG A 2 6.68 20.68 109.06
N ARG A 3 6.30 19.41 108.98
CA ARG A 3 6.17 18.24 109.88
C ARG A 3 6.05 16.99 108.95
N LEU A 4 6.67 15.88 109.39
CA LEU A 4 6.57 14.45 108.98
C LEU A 4 5.11 13.88 108.95
N PRO A 5 4.79 12.58 108.63
CA PRO A 5 5.66 11.38 108.46
C PRO A 5 5.27 10.28 107.39
N LEU A 6 6.21 9.31 107.24
CA LEU A 6 6.13 7.82 107.06
C LEU A 6 4.97 7.20 106.25
N LEU A 7 5.23 6.29 105.30
CA LEU A 7 5.71 4.88 105.43
C LEU A 7 6.02 4.40 103.99
N LEU A 8 6.78 3.37 103.63
CA LEU A 8 7.81 2.48 104.19
C LEU A 8 8.00 1.40 103.09
N LEU A 9 9.21 1.28 102.54
CA LEU A 9 9.88 0.07 102.00
C LEU A 9 9.14 -0.93 101.06
N LEU A 10 9.73 -1.15 99.86
CA LEU A 10 10.54 -2.32 99.44
C LEU A 10 10.32 -2.75 97.97
N LEU A 11 11.34 -2.49 97.13
CA LEU A 11 12.00 -3.40 96.17
C LEU A 11 11.18 -4.42 95.36
N LEU A 12 11.07 -4.21 94.04
CA LEU A 12 11.77 -4.94 92.95
C LEU A 12 11.03 -4.83 91.60
N ALA A 13 11.81 -4.96 90.52
CA ALA A 13 11.44 -5.29 89.13
C ALA A 13 11.24 -4.13 88.14
N GLY A 14 12.26 -3.98 87.28
CA GLY A 14 12.10 -3.98 85.82
C GLY A 14 11.27 -2.88 85.18
N LEU A 15 11.94 -1.87 84.63
CA LEU A 15 11.37 -0.97 83.63
C LEU A 15 10.87 -1.78 82.41
N GLN A 16 9.56 -1.92 82.27
CA GLN A 16 8.92 -2.21 80.99
C GLN A 16 8.69 -0.89 80.25
N PRO A 17 9.04 -0.78 78.95
CA PRO A 17 8.55 0.30 78.11
C PRO A 17 7.06 0.11 77.79
N ALA A 18 6.38 1.24 77.59
CA ALA A 18 4.96 1.39 77.32
C ALA A 18 4.47 0.55 76.11
N PRO A 19 3.18 0.15 76.09
CA PRO A 19 2.61 -0.60 74.99
C PRO A 19 2.58 0.27 73.74
N GLY A 20 3.19 -0.26 72.68
CA GLY A 20 3.25 0.35 71.36
C GLY A 20 1.87 0.56 70.73
N GLU A 21 1.83 1.60 69.92
CA GLU A 21 0.79 1.90 68.95
C GLU A 21 0.40 0.67 68.11
N PRO A 22 -0.87 0.56 67.68
CA PRO A 22 -1.31 -0.57 66.88
C PRO A 22 -0.60 -0.56 65.52
N GLU A 23 0.14 -1.63 65.25
CA GLU A 23 0.61 -1.98 63.91
C GLU A 23 -0.57 -1.97 62.93
N PRO A 24 -0.37 -1.55 61.67
CA PRO A 24 -1.43 -1.54 60.67
C PRO A 24 -1.96 -2.98 60.49
N ALA A 25 -3.25 -3.13 60.73
CA ALA A 25 -3.97 -4.38 60.62
C ALA A 25 -3.81 -5.00 59.21
N GLU A 26 -3.46 -6.28 59.24
CA GLU A 26 -3.71 -7.32 58.23
C GLU A 26 -2.90 -7.26 56.92
N ALA A 27 -1.77 -7.99 56.94
CA ALA A 27 -1.35 -8.77 55.79
C ALA A 27 -2.57 -9.55 55.27
N ALA A 28 -2.99 -9.28 54.03
CA ALA A 28 -4.12 -9.96 53.40
C ALA A 28 -3.98 -11.48 53.57
N ALA A 29 -4.96 -12.11 54.23
CA ALA A 29 -4.95 -13.55 54.47
C ALA A 29 -4.82 -14.28 53.13
N ALA A 30 -3.77 -15.10 52.98
CA ALA A 30 -3.59 -15.90 51.78
C ALA A 30 -4.78 -16.86 51.61
N PRO A 31 -5.21 -17.16 50.37
CA PRO A 31 -6.26 -18.14 50.15
C PRO A 31 -5.83 -19.50 50.70
N SER A 32 -6.77 -20.18 51.34
CA SER A 32 -6.53 -21.50 51.92
C SER A 32 -6.48 -22.61 50.88
N GLY A 33 -7.01 -22.36 49.69
CA GLY A 33 -6.94 -23.22 48.53
C GLY A 33 -7.26 -22.43 47.26
N ALA A 34 -6.71 -22.86 46.12
CA ALA A 34 -7.04 -22.27 44.84
C ALA A 34 -6.89 -23.30 43.71
N GLN A 35 -7.74 -23.17 42.70
CA GLN A 35 -7.75 -23.99 41.50
C GLN A 35 -7.83 -23.08 40.29
N CYS A 36 -6.92 -23.25 39.34
CA CYS A 36 -6.90 -22.50 38.09
C CYS A 36 -7.06 -23.47 36.92
N LEU A 37 -7.96 -23.14 35.99
CA LEU A 37 -8.32 -23.91 34.81
C LEU A 37 -8.36 -22.95 33.62
N GLU A 38 -7.46 -23.14 32.66
CA GLU A 38 -7.30 -22.27 31.49
C GLU A 38 -7.12 -20.78 31.87
N HIS A 39 -8.17 -19.98 31.71
CA HIS A 39 -8.23 -18.54 31.93
C HIS A 39 -8.87 -18.16 33.27
N ASP A 40 -9.51 -19.12 33.96
CA ASP A 40 -10.28 -18.86 35.18
C ASP A 40 -9.59 -19.47 36.41
N CYS A 41 -9.43 -18.66 37.44
CA CYS A 41 -8.85 -19.04 38.72
C CYS A 41 -9.85 -18.81 39.85
N PHE A 42 -10.05 -19.84 40.66
CA PHE A 42 -10.94 -19.83 41.81
C PHE A 42 -10.13 -19.97 43.09
N ALA A 43 -10.47 -19.20 44.13
CA ALA A 43 -9.77 -19.25 45.41
C ALA A 43 -10.76 -19.22 46.58
N VAL A 44 -10.47 -20.00 47.63
CA VAL A 44 -11.26 -20.06 48.85
C VAL A 44 -10.54 -19.38 50.02
N PHE A 45 -11.27 -18.53 50.73
CA PHE A 45 -10.81 -17.84 51.93
C PHE A 45 -11.70 -18.21 53.11
N TRP A 46 -11.14 -18.86 54.12
CA TRP A 46 -11.84 -19.20 55.37
C TRP A 46 -11.69 -18.06 56.39
N ALA A 47 -12.25 -16.90 56.06
CA ALA A 47 -12.26 -15.71 56.92
C ALA A 47 -13.70 -15.21 57.10
N PRO A 48 -14.17 -15.02 58.34
CA PRO A 48 -15.55 -14.64 58.60
C PRO A 48 -15.77 -13.15 58.35
N LEU A 49 -16.12 -12.81 57.12
CA LEU A 49 -16.35 -11.43 56.66
C LEU A 49 -17.80 -11.20 56.23
N PRO A 50 -18.34 -9.98 56.40
CA PRO A 50 -19.58 -9.57 55.77
C PRO A 50 -19.41 -9.49 54.25
N PHE A 51 -20.52 -9.56 53.50
CA PHE A 51 -20.50 -9.66 52.03
C PHE A 51 -19.71 -8.53 51.36
N ALA A 52 -19.89 -7.29 51.82
CA ALA A 52 -19.21 -6.13 51.24
C ALA A 52 -17.68 -6.22 51.41
N ALA A 53 -17.21 -6.60 52.61
CA ALA A 53 -15.78 -6.78 52.88
C ALA A 53 -15.19 -7.96 52.09
N ALA A 54 -15.95 -9.05 51.92
CA ALA A 54 -15.57 -10.18 51.10
C ALA A 54 -15.46 -9.80 49.60
N SER A 55 -16.38 -8.96 49.08
CA SER A 55 -16.30 -8.42 47.71
C SER A 55 -15.03 -7.61 47.51
N THR A 56 -14.76 -6.65 48.41
CA THR A 56 -13.56 -5.82 48.34
C THR A 56 -12.27 -6.64 48.45
N ALA A 57 -12.28 -7.75 49.20
CA ALA A 57 -11.14 -8.64 49.30
C ALA A 57 -10.79 -9.31 47.95
N CYS A 58 -11.79 -9.79 47.19
CA CYS A 58 -11.58 -10.33 45.85
C CYS A 58 -11.15 -9.25 44.84
N GLU A 59 -11.79 -8.08 44.89
CA GLU A 59 -11.53 -6.94 44.00
C GLU A 59 -10.09 -6.41 44.12
N ARG A 60 -9.49 -6.47 45.31
CA ARG A 60 -8.11 -6.03 45.57
C ARG A 60 -7.07 -6.72 44.67
N HIS A 61 -7.34 -7.97 44.28
CA HIS A 61 -6.45 -8.76 43.42
C HIS A 61 -6.95 -8.85 41.97
N GLY A 62 -7.87 -7.96 41.57
CA GLY A 62 -8.40 -7.88 40.21
C GLY A 62 -9.45 -8.94 39.88
N GLY A 63 -10.06 -9.55 40.89
CA GLY A 63 -11.15 -10.51 40.73
C GLY A 63 -12.48 -9.99 41.27
N HIS A 64 -13.42 -10.89 41.48
CA HIS A 64 -14.69 -10.61 42.15
C HIS A 64 -15.15 -11.83 42.94
N LEU A 65 -16.21 -11.68 43.75
CA LEU A 65 -16.84 -12.85 44.36
C LEU A 65 -17.33 -13.81 43.28
N MET A 66 -17.09 -15.09 43.50
CA MET A 66 -17.24 -16.13 42.50
C MET A 66 -18.66 -16.16 41.93
N THR A 67 -18.73 -16.25 40.61
CA THR A 67 -19.95 -16.47 39.86
C THR A 67 -19.97 -17.90 39.34
N VAL A 68 -21.07 -18.60 39.61
CA VAL A 68 -21.21 -19.98 39.14
C VAL A 68 -21.95 -19.91 37.81
N ARG A 69 -21.22 -20.07 36.70
CA ARG A 69 -21.75 -19.93 35.32
C ARG A 69 -21.49 -21.13 34.42
N SER A 70 -20.64 -22.04 34.87
CA SER A 70 -20.13 -23.16 34.10
C SER A 70 -19.99 -24.37 35.01
N THR A 71 -20.02 -25.56 34.40
CA THR A 71 -19.69 -26.80 35.09
C THR A 71 -18.28 -26.76 35.70
N VAL A 72 -17.37 -25.99 35.08
CA VAL A 72 -16.01 -25.74 35.58
C VAL A 72 -16.04 -25.03 36.95
N ALA A 73 -16.88 -24.00 37.10
CA ALA A 73 -17.05 -23.31 38.37
C ALA A 73 -17.65 -24.25 39.45
N GLU A 74 -18.59 -25.12 39.08
CA GLU A 74 -19.18 -26.11 40.01
C GLU A 74 -18.16 -27.15 40.48
N GLU A 75 -17.37 -27.70 39.56
CA GLU A 75 -16.30 -28.65 39.87
C GLU A 75 -15.22 -28.00 40.74
N ALA A 76 -14.87 -26.73 40.48
CA ALA A 76 -13.93 -25.99 41.29
C ALA A 76 -14.41 -25.83 42.74
N ILE A 77 -15.71 -25.54 42.96
CA ILE A 77 -16.29 -25.48 44.30
C ILE A 77 -16.16 -26.84 45.00
N ALA A 78 -16.54 -27.93 44.32
CA ALA A 78 -16.46 -29.28 44.88
C ALA A 78 -15.02 -29.67 45.28
N LEU A 79 -14.02 -29.30 44.47
CA LEU A 79 -12.59 -29.52 44.74
C LEU A 79 -12.08 -28.67 45.93
N LEU A 80 -12.41 -27.38 45.97
CA LEU A 80 -11.92 -26.46 47.01
C LEU A 80 -12.51 -26.75 48.40
N LEU A 81 -13.69 -27.35 48.47
CA LEU A 81 -14.40 -27.68 49.72
C LEU A 81 -14.17 -29.13 50.21
N GLN A 82 -13.34 -29.95 49.54
CA GLN A 82 -13.20 -31.39 49.85
C GLN A 82 -12.90 -31.71 51.32
N ASN A 83 -12.10 -30.87 52.00
CA ASN A 83 -11.65 -31.12 53.38
C ASN A 83 -12.32 -30.24 54.44
N ARG A 84 -13.23 -29.33 54.06
CA ARG A 84 -13.87 -28.39 54.98
C ARG A 84 -15.32 -28.13 54.58
N SER A 85 -16.22 -28.19 55.55
CA SER A 85 -17.61 -27.76 55.40
C SER A 85 -17.81 -26.37 55.98
N GLY A 86 -18.61 -25.57 55.30
CA GLY A 86 -19.01 -24.25 55.75
C GLY A 86 -19.80 -23.53 54.67
N ARG A 87 -20.39 -22.39 55.04
CA ARG A 87 -21.16 -21.55 54.13
C ARG A 87 -20.26 -20.45 53.61
N LEU A 88 -19.98 -20.50 52.31
CA LEU A 88 -19.10 -19.55 51.65
C LEU A 88 -19.91 -18.53 50.86
N TRP A 89 -19.54 -17.25 50.93
CA TRP A 89 -20.14 -16.23 50.07
C TRP A 89 -19.86 -16.52 48.58
N LEU A 90 -20.91 -16.44 47.79
CA LEU A 90 -20.85 -16.31 46.33
C LEU A 90 -21.14 -14.87 45.93
N GLY A 91 -20.81 -14.48 44.69
CA GLY A 91 -21.06 -13.15 44.15
C GLY A 91 -22.51 -12.86 43.82
N LEU A 92 -23.46 -13.32 44.64
CA LEU A 92 -24.88 -13.23 44.39
C LEU A 92 -25.58 -12.36 45.46
N ARG A 93 -26.16 -11.24 45.03
CA ARG A 93 -26.85 -10.26 45.91
C ARG A 93 -28.25 -9.97 45.43
N LEU A 94 -29.16 -9.65 46.34
CA LEU A 94 -30.54 -9.28 46.02
C LEU A 94 -30.65 -7.75 45.95
N PRO A 95 -30.84 -7.17 44.75
CA PRO A 95 -31.07 -5.73 44.59
C PRO A 95 -32.51 -5.32 44.96
N THR A 96 -33.49 -6.22 44.82
CA THR A 96 -34.91 -5.97 45.09
C THR A 96 -35.27 -6.15 46.57
N ALA A 97 -36.44 -5.65 46.98
CA ALA A 97 -36.84 -5.67 48.38
C ALA A 97 -37.19 -7.07 48.93
N CYS A 98 -37.59 -8.02 48.07
CA CYS A 98 -38.03 -9.37 48.47
C CYS A 98 -37.72 -10.42 47.41
N THR A 99 -37.47 -11.65 47.84
CA THR A 99 -37.31 -12.81 46.96
C THR A 99 -38.66 -13.32 46.44
N GLU A 100 -38.69 -13.76 45.18
CA GLU A 100 -39.84 -14.46 44.60
C GLU A 100 -39.52 -15.95 44.43
N PRO A 101 -40.16 -16.86 45.19
CA PRO A 101 -39.79 -18.27 45.22
C PRO A 101 -40.04 -19.01 43.90
N GLU A 102 -40.92 -18.50 43.04
CA GLU A 102 -41.25 -19.09 41.73
C GLU A 102 -40.30 -18.67 40.61
N GLN A 103 -39.49 -17.62 40.81
CA GLN A 103 -38.57 -17.11 39.79
C GLN A 103 -37.19 -17.79 39.84
N ARG A 104 -36.57 -17.99 38.68
CA ARG A 104 -35.15 -18.40 38.57
C ARG A 104 -34.26 -17.32 39.21
N LEU A 105 -33.24 -17.75 39.97
CA LEU A 105 -32.43 -16.90 40.87
C LEU A 105 -33.23 -16.07 41.89
N ARG A 106 -34.56 -16.20 41.99
CA ARG A 106 -35.42 -15.52 42.98
C ARG A 106 -35.22 -14.00 43.10
N GLY A 107 -34.86 -13.35 41.98
CA GLY A 107 -34.59 -11.90 41.90
C GLY A 107 -33.15 -11.49 42.26
N PHE A 108 -32.28 -12.43 42.63
CA PHE A 108 -30.87 -12.17 42.86
C PHE A 108 -30.12 -11.86 41.56
N GLN A 109 -29.07 -11.05 41.67
CA GLN A 109 -28.17 -10.69 40.58
C GLN A 109 -26.73 -10.96 40.97
N TRP A 110 -25.92 -11.35 39.97
CA TRP A 110 -24.49 -11.48 40.15
C TRP A 110 -23.83 -10.11 40.34
N VAL A 111 -22.73 -10.05 41.10
CA VAL A 111 -21.95 -8.82 41.32
C VAL A 111 -21.38 -8.23 40.04
N THR A 112 -21.19 -9.07 39.02
CA THR A 112 -20.78 -8.71 37.66
C THR A 112 -21.92 -8.16 36.78
N GLY A 113 -23.17 -8.20 37.26
CA GLY A 113 -24.33 -7.58 36.58
C GLY A 113 -25.12 -8.50 35.64
N ASP A 114 -24.65 -9.71 35.37
CA ASP A 114 -25.36 -10.66 34.50
C ASP A 114 -26.53 -11.35 35.22
N SER A 115 -27.56 -11.72 34.47
CA SER A 115 -28.75 -12.44 34.95
C SER A 115 -28.90 -13.86 34.37
N ARG A 116 -27.91 -14.34 33.59
CA ARG A 116 -27.98 -15.61 32.86
C ARG A 116 -27.37 -16.76 33.65
N THR A 117 -28.16 -17.48 34.43
CA THR A 117 -27.80 -18.82 34.91
C THR A 117 -29.04 -19.70 35.14
N ASP A 118 -28.87 -21.03 35.07
CA ASP A 118 -29.95 -22.04 35.18
C ASP A 118 -29.99 -22.76 36.55
N TYR A 119 -29.59 -22.09 37.65
CA TYR A 119 -29.50 -22.72 38.98
C TYR A 119 -30.82 -22.73 39.77
N ALA A 120 -31.16 -23.90 40.32
CA ALA A 120 -32.38 -24.12 41.08
C ALA A 120 -32.18 -24.76 42.48
N ASN A 121 -30.93 -25.09 42.89
CA ASN A 121 -30.65 -25.83 44.13
C ASN A 121 -30.63 -24.93 45.39
N TRP A 122 -31.70 -24.15 45.58
CA TRP A 122 -31.89 -23.32 46.77
C TRP A 122 -32.30 -24.19 47.96
N GLY A 123 -31.71 -23.91 49.12
CA GLY A 123 -32.17 -24.46 50.39
C GLY A 123 -33.64 -24.06 50.67
N PRO A 124 -34.32 -24.74 51.60
CA PRO A 124 -35.70 -24.43 51.92
C PRO A 124 -35.81 -23.01 52.54
N SER A 125 -36.18 -22.04 51.71
CA SER A 125 -36.45 -20.66 52.11
C SER A 125 -37.81 -20.21 51.56
N GLY A 126 -38.67 -19.69 52.45
CA GLY A 126 -39.88 -18.97 52.06
C GLY A 126 -39.57 -17.54 51.61
N ARG A 127 -40.61 -16.74 51.35
CA ARG A 127 -40.46 -15.32 50.96
C ARG A 127 -39.70 -14.54 52.04
N ARG A 128 -38.51 -14.03 51.72
CA ARG A 128 -37.71 -13.19 52.63
C ARG A 128 -37.42 -11.84 52.00
N CYS A 129 -37.48 -10.79 52.81
CA CYS A 129 -37.28 -9.40 52.38
C CYS A 129 -36.06 -8.76 53.05
N GLY A 130 -35.47 -7.74 52.41
CA GLY A 130 -34.31 -6.98 52.86
C GLY A 130 -33.03 -7.18 52.01
N ARG A 131 -31.90 -6.60 52.45
CA ARG A 131 -30.57 -6.82 51.83
C ARG A 131 -30.11 -8.25 52.06
N ARG A 132 -30.29 -9.10 51.05
CA ARG A 132 -29.96 -10.53 51.10
C ARG A 132 -28.82 -10.86 50.16
N CYS A 133 -27.98 -11.79 50.59
CA CYS A 133 -26.85 -12.32 49.85
C CYS A 133 -26.89 -13.84 49.93
N ALA A 134 -26.26 -14.55 49.01
CA ALA A 134 -26.30 -16.02 48.98
C ALA A 134 -24.97 -16.65 49.38
N THR A 135 -25.04 -17.68 50.21
CA THR A 135 -23.92 -18.56 50.51
C THR A 135 -24.11 -19.93 49.86
N VAL A 136 -23.02 -20.63 49.58
CA VAL A 136 -23.04 -22.00 49.06
C VAL A 136 -22.43 -22.97 50.07
N SER A 137 -23.02 -24.16 50.20
CA SER A 137 -22.45 -25.29 50.94
C SER A 137 -21.64 -26.22 50.02
N ARG A 138 -20.95 -27.20 50.61
CA ARG A 138 -20.22 -28.24 49.87
C ARG A 138 -21.09 -29.04 48.90
N GLU A 139 -22.37 -29.24 49.21
CA GLU A 139 -23.34 -29.96 48.40
C GLU A 139 -23.97 -29.09 47.30
N LEU A 140 -23.34 -27.95 46.97
CA LEU A 140 -23.82 -26.96 46.01
C LEU A 140 -25.24 -26.47 46.34
N ARG A 141 -25.57 -26.38 47.64
CA ARG A 141 -26.85 -25.85 48.13
C ARG A 141 -26.72 -24.36 48.44
N TRP A 142 -27.67 -23.57 47.94
CA TRP A 142 -27.63 -22.12 48.00
C TRP A 142 -28.54 -21.64 49.14
N GLU A 143 -28.00 -20.87 50.08
CA GLU A 143 -28.73 -20.38 51.25
C GLU A 143 -28.76 -18.85 51.28
N GLU A 144 -29.96 -18.29 51.47
CA GLU A 144 -30.17 -16.85 51.61
C GLU A 144 -29.79 -16.38 53.02
N ARG A 145 -28.92 -15.38 53.12
CA ARG A 145 -28.48 -14.79 54.40
C ARG A 145 -28.49 -13.25 54.34
N GLY A 146 -28.46 -12.61 55.49
CA GLY A 146 -28.27 -11.15 55.57
C GLY A 146 -26.85 -10.79 55.13
N CYS A 147 -26.69 -9.81 54.26
CA CYS A 147 -25.36 -9.42 53.75
C CYS A 147 -24.40 -8.88 54.82
N GLU A 148 -24.95 -8.39 55.93
CA GLU A 148 -24.19 -7.84 57.07
C GLU A 148 -23.71 -8.91 58.06
N GLU A 149 -24.31 -10.10 58.04
CA GLU A 149 -23.87 -11.21 58.89
C GLU A 149 -22.61 -11.84 58.30
N PRO A 150 -21.55 -12.13 59.06
CA PRO A 150 -20.40 -12.84 58.51
C PRO A 150 -20.78 -14.28 58.12
N ALA A 151 -20.28 -14.71 56.96
CA ALA A 151 -20.30 -16.13 56.57
C ALA A 151 -19.03 -16.84 57.07
N ASP A 152 -18.92 -18.16 56.86
CA ASP A 152 -17.76 -18.94 57.33
C ASP A 152 -16.52 -18.69 56.45
N GLY A 153 -16.72 -18.14 55.25
CA GLY A 153 -15.69 -17.77 54.30
C GLY A 153 -16.29 -17.22 53.01
N PHE A 154 -15.47 -17.08 51.97
CA PHE A 154 -15.90 -16.60 50.66
C PHE A 154 -15.06 -17.20 49.53
N LEU A 155 -15.65 -17.24 48.33
CA LEU A 155 -15.02 -17.69 47.10
C LEU A 155 -14.78 -16.51 46.17
N CYS A 156 -13.55 -16.40 45.67
CA CYS A 156 -13.18 -15.42 44.66
C CYS A 156 -12.96 -16.11 43.31
N GLU A 157 -13.30 -15.40 42.25
CA GLU A 157 -13.03 -15.75 40.86
C GLU A 157 -12.16 -14.65 40.24
N TYR A 158 -11.14 -15.08 39.48
CA TYR A 158 -10.19 -14.23 38.78
C TYR A 158 -10.10 -14.71 37.33
N ASN A 159 -10.27 -13.79 36.38
CA ASN A 159 -10.16 -14.09 34.95
C ASN A 159 -8.86 -13.46 34.40
N TYR A 160 -8.09 -14.25 33.66
CA TYR A 160 -6.82 -13.84 33.07
C TYR A 160 -6.78 -14.12 31.57
N PRO A 161 -6.24 -13.21 30.75
CA PRO A 161 -6.26 -13.35 29.29
C PRO A 161 -5.39 -14.51 28.79
N ASP A 162 -4.35 -14.86 29.53
CA ASP A 162 -3.34 -15.85 29.15
C ASP A 162 -2.89 -16.65 30.38
N SER A 163 -2.32 -17.84 30.15
CA SER A 163 -1.75 -18.69 31.20
C SER A 163 -0.25 -18.93 31.00
N CYS A 164 0.47 -18.96 32.10
CA CYS A 164 1.89 -19.24 32.14
C CYS A 164 2.16 -20.73 31.95
N PRO A 165 3.18 -21.10 31.16
CA PRO A 165 3.51 -22.50 30.95
C PRO A 165 3.96 -23.15 32.26
N ARG A 166 3.55 -24.39 32.52
CA ARG A 166 4.05 -25.14 33.68
C ARG A 166 5.51 -25.52 33.47
N LEU A 167 6.35 -25.38 34.49
CA LEU A 167 7.73 -25.86 34.41
C LEU A 167 7.72 -27.39 34.29
N PRO A 168 8.46 -27.98 33.32
CA PRO A 168 8.48 -29.41 33.14
C PRO A 168 9.04 -30.09 34.39
N PRO A 169 8.49 -31.25 34.79
CA PRO A 169 9.07 -32.03 35.86
C PRO A 169 10.47 -32.46 35.44
N ALA A 170 11.47 -32.12 36.23
CA ALA A 170 12.85 -32.56 36.04
C ALA A 170 13.24 -33.41 37.25
N ASP A 171 14.03 -34.47 37.02
CA ASP A 171 14.39 -35.42 38.07
C ASP A 171 14.98 -34.70 39.30
N GLY A 172 14.32 -34.87 40.45
CA GLY A 172 14.70 -34.26 41.72
C GLY A 172 14.42 -32.76 41.86
N LEU A 173 13.73 -32.11 40.91
CA LEU A 173 13.35 -30.69 40.98
C LEU A 173 11.83 -30.54 41.06
N SER A 174 11.33 -30.14 42.24
CA SER A 174 9.95 -29.69 42.42
C SER A 174 9.88 -28.17 42.41
N ALA A 175 8.93 -27.63 41.65
CA ALA A 175 8.61 -26.21 41.62
C ALA A 175 7.38 -25.95 42.51
N ALA A 176 7.49 -24.99 43.42
CA ALA A 176 6.38 -24.47 44.20
C ALA A 176 5.95 -23.13 43.60
N TYR A 177 4.69 -23.01 43.22
CA TYR A 177 4.15 -21.82 42.58
C TYR A 177 3.45 -20.93 43.60
N ARG A 178 3.51 -19.62 43.35
CA ARG A 178 2.73 -18.60 44.04
C ARG A 178 1.99 -17.75 43.02
N THR A 179 0.67 -17.64 43.14
CA THR A 179 -0.15 -16.82 42.24
C THR A 179 -0.15 -15.33 42.68
N PRO A 180 -0.52 -14.38 41.80
CA PRO A 180 -0.63 -12.95 42.13
C PRO A 180 -1.62 -12.65 43.26
N PHE A 181 -2.65 -13.49 43.41
CA PHE A 181 -3.65 -13.41 44.48
C PHE A 181 -3.23 -14.20 45.75
N GLY A 182 -1.98 -14.65 45.83
CA GLY A 182 -1.36 -15.17 47.04
C GLY A 182 -1.52 -16.67 47.30
N ALA A 183 -2.15 -17.44 46.41
CA ALA A 183 -2.23 -18.90 46.56
C ALA A 183 -0.88 -19.57 46.36
N ARG A 184 -0.64 -20.67 47.08
CA ARG A 184 0.61 -21.43 47.04
C ARG A 184 0.32 -22.91 46.80
N GLY A 185 1.11 -23.57 45.95
CA GLY A 185 0.93 -24.99 45.61
C GLY A 185 1.83 -25.47 44.48
N GLY A 186 1.91 -26.79 44.27
CA GLY A 186 2.71 -27.42 43.21
C GLY A 186 1.89 -28.02 42.06
N GLU A 187 0.56 -28.10 42.22
CA GLU A 187 -0.35 -28.86 41.35
C GLU A 187 -1.35 -27.99 40.59
N PHE A 188 -1.03 -26.71 40.37
CA PHE A 188 -1.87 -25.85 39.53
C PHE A 188 -1.90 -26.38 38.08
N LEU A 189 -3.11 -26.49 37.50
CA LEU A 189 -3.31 -26.89 36.11
C LEU A 189 -3.02 -25.73 35.15
N ALA A 190 -3.38 -24.51 35.53
CA ALA A 190 -3.03 -23.26 34.86
C ALA A 190 -2.40 -22.27 35.85
N LEU A 191 -1.53 -21.38 35.38
CA LEU A 191 -0.88 -20.38 36.22
C LEU A 191 -1.16 -18.98 35.65
N PRO A 192 -1.67 -18.04 36.44
CA PRO A 192 -1.97 -16.71 35.94
C PRO A 192 -0.70 -15.87 35.68
N PRO A 193 -0.77 -14.84 34.82
CA PRO A 193 0.33 -13.92 34.56
C PRO A 193 0.81 -13.26 35.86
N GLY A 194 2.12 -13.12 36.05
CA GLY A 194 2.69 -12.57 37.28
C GLY A 194 2.90 -13.60 38.40
N SER A 195 2.54 -14.87 38.19
CA SER A 195 2.88 -15.95 39.12
C SER A 195 4.39 -16.08 39.29
N THR A 196 4.83 -16.49 40.49
CA THR A 196 6.22 -16.84 40.76
C THR A 196 6.38 -18.33 40.96
N ALA A 197 7.49 -18.89 40.49
CA ALA A 197 7.88 -20.28 40.67
C ALA A 197 9.17 -20.34 41.48
N LEU A 198 9.12 -21.03 42.61
CA LEU A 198 10.25 -21.27 43.50
C LEU A 198 10.74 -22.69 43.28
N VAL A 199 12.03 -22.85 42.99
CA VAL A 199 12.69 -24.14 42.84
C VAL A 199 13.76 -24.26 43.93
N PRO A 200 13.41 -24.77 45.13
CA PRO A 200 14.28 -24.71 46.30
C PRO A 200 15.62 -25.43 46.10
N ALA A 201 15.62 -26.56 45.39
CA ALA A 201 16.82 -27.35 45.11
C ALA A 201 17.89 -26.60 44.31
N LEU A 202 17.50 -25.53 43.61
CA LEU A 202 18.40 -24.67 42.84
C LEU A 202 18.50 -23.25 43.41
N GLY A 203 17.79 -22.94 44.51
CA GLY A 203 17.67 -21.57 45.04
C GLY A 203 17.09 -20.58 44.03
N LEU A 204 16.25 -21.05 43.11
CA LEU A 204 15.81 -20.29 41.94
C LEU A 204 14.41 -19.73 42.13
N GLU A 205 14.25 -18.41 41.95
CA GLU A 205 12.95 -17.74 41.92
C GLU A 205 12.71 -17.16 40.52
N LEU A 206 11.67 -17.67 39.86
CA LEU A 206 11.25 -17.25 38.53
C LEU A 206 9.93 -16.49 38.63
N ARG A 207 9.75 -15.48 37.78
CA ARG A 207 8.50 -14.74 37.63
C ARG A 207 8.01 -14.88 36.19
N CYS A 208 6.73 -15.22 36.04
CA CYS A 208 6.11 -15.28 34.73
C CYS A 208 5.62 -13.89 34.32
N ALA A 209 6.04 -13.43 33.13
CA ALA A 209 5.63 -12.16 32.57
C ALA A 209 5.58 -12.24 31.03
N ALA A 210 4.97 -11.24 30.40
CA ALA A 210 5.01 -11.12 28.94
C ALA A 210 6.44 -10.98 28.44
N ALA A 211 6.78 -11.72 27.38
CA ALA A 211 8.07 -11.59 26.72
C ALA A 211 8.23 -10.20 26.10
N ALA A 212 9.42 -9.60 26.27
CA ALA A 212 9.80 -8.38 25.55
C ALA A 212 9.90 -8.69 24.06
N GLY A 213 8.83 -8.43 23.29
CA GLY A 213 8.74 -8.76 21.86
C GLY A 213 7.42 -9.42 21.41
N GLY A 214 6.43 -9.57 22.29
CA GLY A 214 5.09 -10.05 21.91
C GLY A 214 4.94 -11.58 21.82
N GLY A 215 5.95 -12.34 22.22
CA GLY A 215 5.97 -13.81 22.17
C GLY A 215 5.29 -14.53 23.34
N GLY A 216 4.14 -14.05 23.81
CA GLY A 216 3.39 -14.67 24.91
C GLY A 216 4.06 -14.57 26.30
N LEU A 217 3.57 -15.37 27.25
CA LEU A 217 4.06 -15.40 28.64
C LEU A 217 5.25 -16.37 28.79
N ARG A 218 6.33 -15.89 29.41
CA ARG A 218 7.52 -16.70 29.70
C ARG A 218 7.99 -16.52 31.14
N TRP A 219 8.68 -17.54 31.64
CA TRP A 219 9.41 -17.44 32.89
C TRP A 219 10.67 -16.59 32.70
N GLY A 220 10.94 -15.71 33.64
CA GLY A 220 12.14 -14.90 33.70
C GLY A 220 12.61 -14.69 35.13
N ARG A 221 13.81 -14.13 35.29
CA ARG A 221 14.39 -13.70 36.57
C ARG A 221 15.14 -12.40 36.37
N SER A 222 15.38 -11.69 37.47
CA SER A 222 16.18 -10.45 37.50
C SER A 222 17.65 -10.69 37.12
N GLU A 223 18.21 -11.85 37.46
CA GLU A 223 19.57 -12.20 37.09
C GLU A 223 19.73 -12.46 35.59
N HIS A 224 20.83 -11.97 35.02
CA HIS A 224 21.16 -12.18 33.61
C HIS A 224 21.61 -13.63 33.35
N GLY A 225 21.32 -14.13 32.15
CA GLY A 225 21.79 -15.44 31.67
C GLY A 225 20.87 -16.61 32.02
N ALA A 226 21.19 -17.76 31.45
CA ALA A 226 20.41 -18.99 31.57
C ALA A 226 20.48 -19.59 32.99
N TRP A 227 19.45 -20.32 33.37
CA TRP A 227 19.48 -21.24 34.50
C TRP A 227 19.79 -22.68 34.02
N PRO A 228 19.96 -23.68 34.91
CA PRO A 228 20.36 -25.02 34.48
C PRO A 228 19.46 -25.58 33.37
N CYS A 229 20.07 -26.07 32.28
CA CYS A 229 19.36 -26.41 31.04
C CYS A 229 18.32 -27.52 31.25
N ARG A 230 18.53 -28.39 32.25
CA ARG A 230 17.59 -29.44 32.69
C ARG A 230 16.20 -28.91 33.09
N LEU A 231 16.11 -27.64 33.50
CA LEU A 231 14.85 -27.00 33.88
C LEU A 231 14.42 -26.05 32.77
N ALA A 232 13.34 -26.39 32.06
CA ALA A 232 12.75 -25.53 31.02
C ALA A 232 13.78 -24.98 29.99
N GLY A 233 14.77 -25.78 29.59
CA GLY A 233 15.78 -25.36 28.63
C GLY A 233 16.59 -24.13 29.06
N GLY A 234 16.81 -23.94 30.36
CA GLY A 234 17.54 -22.79 30.90
C GLY A 234 16.85 -21.44 30.72
N GLY A 235 15.59 -21.45 30.28
CA GLY A 235 14.83 -20.22 29.96
C GLY A 235 15.19 -19.60 28.63
N CYS A 236 15.96 -20.30 27.79
CA CYS A 236 16.36 -19.86 26.47
C CYS A 236 15.17 -19.93 25.50
N GLU A 237 14.99 -18.90 24.65
CA GLU A 237 14.07 -18.99 23.51
C GLU A 237 14.63 -19.92 22.42
N GLY A 238 15.95 -19.94 22.25
CA GLY A 238 16.67 -20.85 21.37
C GLY A 238 17.16 -22.11 22.09
N SER A 239 18.40 -22.51 21.80
CA SER A 239 19.04 -23.68 22.42
C SER A 239 19.78 -23.32 23.71
N CYS A 240 19.83 -24.27 24.64
CA CYS A 240 20.59 -24.16 25.90
C CYS A 240 21.72 -25.19 25.93
N ALA A 241 22.92 -24.75 26.29
CA ALA A 241 24.09 -25.60 26.47
C ALA A 241 24.80 -25.27 27.79
N GLU A 242 25.48 -26.26 28.39
CA GLU A 242 26.23 -26.08 29.64
C GLU A 242 27.75 -26.32 29.46
N PRO A 243 28.46 -25.52 28.64
CA PRO A 243 29.90 -25.67 28.49
C PRO A 243 30.62 -25.47 29.83
N GLY A 244 31.29 -26.53 30.31
CA GLY A 244 31.98 -26.51 31.61
C GLY A 244 31.03 -26.40 32.83
N GLY A 245 29.76 -26.79 32.69
CA GLY A 245 28.77 -26.73 33.76
C GLY A 245 28.13 -25.36 33.99
N ARG A 246 28.40 -24.38 33.12
CA ARG A 246 27.74 -23.06 33.13
C ARG A 246 26.69 -23.00 32.03
N PRO A 247 25.40 -22.79 32.34
CA PRO A 247 24.35 -22.71 31.33
C PRO A 247 24.45 -21.42 30.50
N SER A 248 24.30 -21.56 29.18
CA SER A 248 24.34 -20.48 28.20
C SER A 248 23.32 -20.73 27.09
N CYS A 249 22.65 -19.66 26.65
CA CYS A 249 21.71 -19.70 25.54
C CYS A 249 22.39 -19.37 24.21
N SER A 250 21.87 -19.94 23.11
CA SER A 250 22.22 -19.57 21.74
C SER A 250 20.97 -19.44 20.87
N CYS A 251 20.99 -18.48 19.94
CA CYS A 251 19.86 -18.14 19.08
C CYS A 251 19.99 -18.75 17.67
N PRO A 252 18.85 -19.00 16.98
CA PRO A 252 18.87 -19.42 15.58
C PRO A 252 19.39 -18.31 14.65
N ALA A 253 19.79 -18.68 13.43
CA ALA A 253 20.38 -17.76 12.46
C ALA A 253 19.51 -16.53 12.19
N GLY A 254 20.12 -15.34 12.17
CA GLY A 254 19.44 -14.06 11.94
C GLY A 254 18.82 -13.42 13.20
N LYS A 255 19.00 -14.04 14.38
CA LYS A 255 18.63 -13.48 15.68
C LYS A 255 19.84 -13.41 16.60
N ALA A 256 19.89 -12.35 17.41
CA ALA A 256 20.88 -12.13 18.45
C ALA A 256 20.28 -12.43 19.83
N LEU A 257 21.17 -12.77 20.77
CA LEU A 257 20.81 -12.95 22.16
C LEU A 257 20.46 -11.58 22.78
N GLY A 258 19.28 -11.50 23.39
CA GLY A 258 18.81 -10.30 24.07
C GLY A 258 19.66 -9.94 25.30
N PRO A 259 19.48 -8.74 25.86
CA PRO A 259 20.25 -8.26 27.01
C PRO A 259 20.03 -9.10 28.28
N ASP A 260 18.91 -9.82 28.37
CA ASP A 260 18.61 -10.77 29.45
C ASP A 260 19.45 -12.05 29.37
N GLY A 261 20.18 -12.26 28.27
CA GLY A 261 20.97 -13.45 28.00
C GLY A 261 20.13 -14.71 27.74
N ARG A 262 18.85 -14.55 27.37
CA ARG A 262 17.88 -15.65 27.21
C ARG A 262 16.93 -15.50 26.03
N GLY A 263 16.40 -14.30 25.79
CA GLY A 263 15.51 -14.03 24.65
C GLY A 263 16.27 -13.93 23.34
N CYS A 264 15.61 -14.22 22.22
CA CYS A 264 16.21 -14.07 20.89
C CYS A 264 15.48 -12.98 20.11
N ALA A 265 16.12 -11.84 19.93
CA ALA A 265 15.58 -10.73 19.15
C ALA A 265 16.32 -10.62 17.82
N SER A 266 15.63 -10.21 16.76
CA SER A 266 16.35 -9.83 15.54
C SER A 266 17.14 -8.56 15.83
N PRO A 267 18.41 -8.45 15.40
CA PRO A 267 19.16 -7.19 15.43
C PRO A 267 18.45 -6.05 14.69
N CYS A 268 17.55 -6.39 13.74
CA CYS A 268 16.73 -5.43 13.01
C CYS A 268 15.47 -4.98 13.76
N ALA A 269 15.08 -5.66 14.83
CA ALA A 269 13.92 -5.26 15.63
C ALA A 269 14.23 -3.96 16.39
N GLY A 270 13.76 -2.83 15.86
CA GLY A 270 14.04 -1.49 16.40
C GLY A 270 15.35 -0.87 15.90
N ALA A 271 15.95 -1.41 14.84
CA ALA A 271 17.12 -0.79 14.22
C ALA A 271 16.73 0.55 13.56
N PRO A 272 17.58 1.59 13.66
CA PRO A 272 17.29 2.93 13.14
C PRO A 272 17.51 3.05 11.62
N CYS A 273 17.32 1.98 10.84
CA CYS A 273 17.54 2.02 9.39
C CYS A 273 16.41 2.76 8.67
N GLN A 274 16.73 3.70 7.79
CA GLN A 274 15.73 4.45 7.02
C GLN A 274 14.98 3.58 6.00
N HIS A 275 15.69 2.72 5.26
CA HIS A 275 15.10 1.89 4.20
C HIS A 275 15.07 0.40 4.57
N HIS A 276 16.22 -0.28 4.55
CA HIS A 276 16.28 -1.73 4.78
C HIS A 276 17.26 -2.06 5.89
N CYS A 277 16.93 -3.10 6.67
CA CYS A 277 17.82 -3.67 7.67
C CYS A 277 18.09 -5.14 7.36
N VAL A 278 19.37 -5.52 7.38
CA VAL A 278 19.81 -6.90 7.17
C VAL A 278 20.57 -7.37 8.42
N PRO A 279 20.19 -8.51 9.02
CA PRO A 279 20.93 -9.10 10.13
C PRO A 279 22.36 -9.48 9.70
N ASN A 280 23.35 -9.14 10.51
CA ASN A 280 24.76 -9.48 10.28
C ASN A 280 25.36 -10.09 11.56
N GLY A 281 25.16 -11.40 11.74
CA GLY A 281 25.50 -12.07 13.00
C GLY A 281 24.64 -11.53 14.16
N ASP A 282 25.29 -11.02 15.21
CA ASP A 282 24.63 -10.39 16.35
C ASP A 282 24.33 -8.89 16.13
N THR A 283 24.80 -8.30 15.02
CA THR A 283 24.57 -6.90 14.67
C THR A 283 23.64 -6.79 13.46
N PHE A 284 23.38 -5.57 13.01
CA PHE A 284 22.62 -5.30 11.80
C PHE A 284 23.42 -4.40 10.85
N LEU A 285 23.06 -4.46 9.58
CA LEU A 285 23.53 -3.56 8.54
C LEU A 285 22.31 -2.85 7.92
N CYS A 286 22.36 -1.53 7.84
CA CYS A 286 21.38 -0.77 7.08
C CYS A 286 21.76 -0.75 5.60
N MET A 287 20.77 -0.90 4.73
CA MET A 287 20.92 -0.83 3.27
C MET A 287 19.90 0.15 2.71
N CYS A 288 20.31 0.88 1.67
CA CYS A 288 19.47 1.86 1.00
C CYS A 288 18.88 1.31 -0.30
N GLU A 289 17.72 1.84 -0.67
CA GLU A 289 17.11 1.60 -1.98
C GLU A 289 18.00 2.12 -3.12
N ALA A 290 17.74 1.63 -4.34
CA ALA A 290 18.46 2.11 -5.52
C ALA A 290 18.23 3.62 -5.72
N GLY A 291 19.29 4.34 -6.08
CA GLY A 291 19.26 5.81 -6.16
C GLY A 291 19.69 6.51 -4.86
N TYR A 292 19.91 5.76 -3.78
CA TYR A 292 20.36 6.30 -2.51
C TYR A 292 21.71 5.70 -2.09
N ARG A 293 22.46 6.45 -1.28
CA ARG A 293 23.70 6.00 -0.63
C ARG A 293 23.56 6.04 0.88
N LEU A 294 24.20 5.11 1.57
CA LEU A 294 24.21 5.09 3.03
C LEU A 294 25.03 6.27 3.55
N ALA A 295 24.42 7.09 4.40
CA ALA A 295 25.06 8.24 5.01
C ALA A 295 26.15 7.81 6.01
N PRO A 296 27.06 8.73 6.40
CA PRO A 296 28.15 8.42 7.34
C PRO A 296 27.69 7.98 8.74
N ASP A 297 26.43 8.25 9.10
CA ASP A 297 25.82 7.77 10.34
C ASP A 297 25.54 6.25 10.33
N GLY A 298 25.63 5.61 9.15
CA GLY A 298 25.41 4.18 8.95
C GLY A 298 23.94 3.77 8.98
N SER A 299 23.00 4.72 8.96
CA SER A 299 21.57 4.44 9.14
C SER A 299 20.64 5.22 8.20
N SER A 300 21.01 6.45 7.86
CA SER A 300 20.25 7.31 6.94
C SER A 300 20.66 7.04 5.49
N CYS A 301 19.74 7.29 4.57
CA CYS A 301 19.92 7.13 3.14
C CYS A 301 19.81 8.49 2.47
N GLU A 302 20.93 8.95 1.92
CA GLU A 302 21.02 10.18 1.15
C GLU A 302 20.71 9.90 -0.31
N ASP A 303 19.89 10.75 -0.91
CA ASP A 303 19.64 10.73 -2.35
C ASP A 303 20.94 10.99 -3.12
N VAL A 304 21.18 10.19 -4.16
CA VAL A 304 22.33 10.36 -5.04
C VAL A 304 21.91 11.27 -6.19
N ASP A 305 22.52 12.44 -6.28
CA ASP A 305 22.27 13.35 -7.40
C ASP A 305 22.94 12.84 -8.68
N ASP A 306 22.22 11.99 -9.42
CA ASP A 306 22.68 11.38 -10.67
C ASP A 306 23.09 12.45 -11.70
N CYS A 307 22.46 13.64 -11.69
CA CYS A 307 22.77 14.74 -12.60
C CYS A 307 24.15 15.35 -12.34
N THR A 308 24.59 15.38 -11.07
CA THR A 308 25.93 15.86 -10.71
C THR A 308 27.00 14.77 -10.82
N GLU A 309 26.69 13.53 -10.43
CA GLU A 309 27.66 12.43 -10.47
C GLU A 309 27.95 11.97 -11.90
N SER A 310 26.99 12.07 -12.81
CA SER A 310 27.12 11.63 -14.20
C SER A 310 26.76 12.74 -15.20
N PRO A 311 27.69 13.65 -15.49
CA PRO A 311 27.48 14.69 -16.49
C PRO A 311 27.18 14.09 -17.87
N GLY A 312 26.06 14.47 -18.49
CA GLY A 312 25.64 13.96 -19.80
C GLY A 312 24.63 12.81 -19.77
N LEU A 313 24.03 12.54 -18.62
CA LEU A 313 22.96 11.54 -18.46
C LEU A 313 21.72 11.85 -19.32
N CYS A 314 21.43 13.14 -19.51
CA CYS A 314 20.35 13.66 -20.34
C CYS A 314 20.90 14.40 -21.56
N GLU A 315 20.16 14.36 -22.68
CA GLU A 315 20.52 15.09 -23.91
C GLU A 315 20.48 16.62 -23.71
N GLN A 316 19.53 17.09 -22.91
CA GLN A 316 19.33 18.51 -22.62
C GLN A 316 19.45 18.75 -21.11
N ASP A 317 18.33 18.99 -20.42
CA ASP A 317 18.36 19.37 -19.01
C ASP A 317 18.12 18.14 -18.13
N CYS A 318 18.91 17.99 -17.07
CA CYS A 318 18.75 16.92 -16.06
C CYS A 318 18.21 17.54 -14.78
N VAL A 319 17.19 16.92 -14.19
CA VAL A 319 16.61 17.32 -12.91
C VAL A 319 16.72 16.14 -11.96
N ASN A 320 17.44 16.34 -10.85
CA ASN A 320 17.53 15.33 -9.81
C ASN A 320 16.19 15.18 -9.07
N THR A 321 15.80 13.95 -8.76
CA THR A 321 14.54 13.60 -8.08
C THR A 321 14.83 12.59 -6.99
N GLU A 322 14.03 12.52 -5.93
CA GLU A 322 14.26 11.52 -4.87
C GLU A 322 14.23 10.09 -5.44
N GLY A 323 15.35 9.38 -5.32
CA GLY A 323 15.57 8.01 -5.81
C GLY A 323 15.99 7.91 -7.27
N GLY A 324 16.23 9.02 -7.96
CA GLY A 324 16.67 9.00 -9.36
C GLY A 324 16.72 10.37 -10.04
N PHE A 325 16.41 10.43 -11.33
CA PHE A 325 16.45 11.67 -12.09
C PHE A 325 15.42 11.70 -13.21
N GLU A 326 15.11 12.90 -13.69
CA GLU A 326 14.24 13.15 -14.83
C GLU A 326 14.97 14.00 -15.87
N CYS A 327 14.93 13.57 -17.14
CA CYS A 327 15.41 14.38 -18.26
C CYS A 327 14.30 15.28 -18.80
N ARG A 328 14.58 16.58 -18.92
CA ARG A 328 13.66 17.57 -19.46
C ARG A 328 14.19 18.17 -20.75
N CYS A 329 13.27 18.36 -21.69
CA CYS A 329 13.54 19.10 -22.91
C CYS A 329 13.36 20.61 -22.68
N ARG A 330 14.21 21.40 -23.32
CA ARG A 330 14.15 22.87 -23.35
C ARG A 330 12.91 23.31 -24.12
N ASN A 331 12.51 24.56 -23.91
CA ASN A 331 11.38 25.17 -24.61
C ASN A 331 11.53 25.04 -26.14
N GLY A 332 10.46 24.60 -26.81
CA GLY A 332 10.46 24.31 -28.23
C GLY A 332 10.89 22.89 -28.61
N TYR A 333 11.15 22.02 -27.62
CA TYR A 333 11.44 20.60 -27.81
C TYR A 333 10.47 19.73 -26.99
N GLU A 334 10.12 18.56 -27.51
CA GLU A 334 9.31 17.53 -26.86
C GLU A 334 10.08 16.21 -26.74
N MET A 335 9.78 15.45 -25.68
CA MET A 335 10.41 14.16 -25.41
C MET A 335 9.77 13.08 -26.28
N VAL A 336 10.49 12.63 -27.32
CA VAL A 336 10.02 11.60 -28.25
C VAL A 336 10.99 10.43 -28.21
N ARG A 337 10.54 9.29 -27.66
CA ARG A 337 11.33 8.05 -27.51
C ARG A 337 12.65 8.21 -26.76
N GLY A 338 12.67 9.04 -25.72
CA GLY A 338 13.86 9.29 -24.90
C GLY A 338 14.85 10.32 -25.47
N HIS A 339 14.45 11.03 -26.53
CA HIS A 339 15.24 12.09 -27.16
C HIS A 339 14.42 13.38 -27.25
N CYS A 340 15.09 14.52 -27.13
CA CYS A 340 14.44 15.81 -27.26
C CYS A 340 14.38 16.23 -28.74
N GLN A 341 13.18 16.22 -29.32
CA GLN A 341 12.95 16.62 -30.71
C GLN A 341 12.27 17.98 -30.77
N PRO A 342 12.59 18.83 -31.77
CA PRO A 342 11.89 20.11 -31.94
C PRO A 342 10.38 19.89 -32.08
N VAL A 343 9.59 20.68 -31.37
CA VAL A 343 8.13 20.69 -31.54
C VAL A 343 7.82 21.18 -32.95
N SER A 344 7.09 20.36 -33.72
CA SER A 344 6.66 20.70 -35.07
C SER A 344 5.82 21.98 -35.07
N SER A 345 6.17 22.94 -35.95
CA SER A 345 5.38 24.15 -36.16
C SER A 345 4.01 23.84 -36.76
N CYS A 346 3.88 22.68 -37.43
CA CYS A 346 2.61 22.20 -37.97
C CYS A 346 1.58 21.77 -36.92
N TYR A 347 1.97 21.52 -35.67
CA TYR A 347 1.01 21.12 -34.63
C TYR A 347 -0.04 22.20 -34.34
N ALA A 348 0.34 23.47 -34.46
CA ALA A 348 -0.54 24.63 -34.25
C ALA A 348 -0.83 25.42 -35.54
N ALA A 349 -0.51 24.86 -36.71
CA ALA A 349 -0.67 25.54 -37.98
C ALA A 349 -2.14 25.54 -38.46
N PRO A 350 -2.74 26.70 -38.77
CA PRO A 350 -4.07 26.81 -39.35
C PRO A 350 -4.03 26.52 -40.87
N CYS A 351 -3.61 25.31 -41.27
CA CYS A 351 -3.68 24.89 -42.67
C CYS A 351 -4.98 24.11 -42.93
N GLU A 352 -5.71 24.46 -44.00
CA GLU A 352 -6.95 23.77 -44.36
C GLU A 352 -6.71 22.32 -44.82
N HIS A 353 -5.62 22.07 -45.56
CA HIS A 353 -5.30 20.76 -46.11
C HIS A 353 -4.03 20.15 -45.49
N ARG A 354 -2.85 20.43 -46.06
CA ARG A 354 -1.57 19.83 -45.62
C ARG A 354 -0.65 20.91 -45.06
N CYS A 355 0.11 20.55 -44.03
CA CYS A 355 1.15 21.38 -43.45
C CYS A 355 2.52 20.70 -43.59
N GLU A 356 3.55 21.49 -43.88
CA GLU A 356 4.93 21.05 -43.95
C GLU A 356 5.82 21.97 -43.09
N ASP A 357 6.63 21.38 -42.21
CA ASP A 357 7.60 22.11 -41.41
C ASP A 357 8.73 22.63 -42.31
N VAL A 358 9.03 23.92 -42.20
CA VAL A 358 10.12 24.58 -42.93
C VAL A 358 11.01 25.36 -41.96
N PRO A 359 12.30 25.57 -42.26
CA PRO A 359 13.16 26.39 -41.40
C PRO A 359 12.55 27.77 -41.18
N GLY A 360 12.16 28.07 -39.93
CA GLY A 360 11.51 29.33 -39.55
C GLY A 360 9.98 29.29 -39.42
N GLY A 361 9.33 28.13 -39.57
CA GLY A 361 7.88 28.00 -39.31
C GLY A 361 7.24 26.83 -40.06
N TYR A 362 6.10 27.09 -40.68
CA TYR A 362 5.34 26.10 -41.46
C TYR A 362 4.91 26.66 -42.81
N ARG A 363 4.64 25.79 -43.78
CA ARG A 363 3.98 26.13 -45.04
C ARG A 363 2.76 25.24 -45.27
N CYS A 364 1.67 25.81 -45.77
CA CYS A 364 0.49 25.05 -46.14
C CYS A 364 0.56 24.63 -47.61
N SER A 365 0.15 23.41 -47.91
CA SER A 365 0.00 22.89 -49.28
C SER A 365 -1.42 22.34 -49.49
N CYS A 366 -1.98 22.56 -50.68
CA CYS A 366 -3.33 22.14 -51.03
C CYS A 366 -3.33 20.77 -51.73
N MET A 367 -4.47 20.07 -51.67
CA MET A 367 -4.69 18.86 -52.46
C MET A 367 -4.77 19.17 -53.96
N PRO A 368 -4.54 18.19 -54.86
CA PRO A 368 -4.68 18.39 -56.30
C PRO A 368 -6.05 18.95 -56.70
N GLY A 369 -6.09 19.88 -57.66
CA GLY A 369 -7.31 20.62 -58.06
C GLY A 369 -7.56 21.92 -57.27
N TYR A 370 -6.78 22.17 -56.22
CA TYR A 370 -6.87 23.37 -55.39
C TYR A 370 -5.53 24.11 -55.35
N ALA A 371 -5.60 25.44 -55.31
CA ALA A 371 -4.46 26.32 -55.13
C ALA A 371 -4.60 27.12 -53.82
N VAL A 372 -3.47 27.51 -53.23
CA VAL A 372 -3.46 28.35 -52.03
C VAL A 372 -4.02 29.73 -52.39
N HIS A 373 -4.92 30.26 -51.56
CA HIS A 373 -5.52 31.57 -51.78
C HIS A 373 -4.46 32.68 -51.63
N ALA A 374 -4.41 33.61 -52.59
CA ALA A 374 -3.34 34.61 -52.68
C ALA A 374 -3.28 35.57 -51.47
N GLN A 375 -4.40 35.84 -50.82
CA GLN A 375 -4.48 36.72 -49.64
C GLN A 375 -4.56 35.95 -48.31
N GLU A 376 -4.83 34.65 -48.37
CA GLU A 376 -5.00 33.79 -47.19
C GLU A 376 -4.26 32.46 -47.41
N PRO A 377 -2.94 32.41 -47.09
CA PRO A 377 -2.10 31.24 -47.37
C PRO A 377 -2.51 29.94 -46.65
N SER A 378 -3.43 30.06 -45.70
CA SER A 378 -4.06 28.99 -44.94
C SER A 378 -5.20 28.30 -45.68
N ARG A 379 -5.79 28.96 -46.69
CA ARG A 379 -7.02 28.55 -47.36
C ARG A 379 -6.75 28.05 -48.78
N CYS A 380 -7.50 27.04 -49.20
CA CYS A 380 -7.43 26.43 -50.51
C CYS A 380 -8.67 26.78 -51.36
N VAL A 381 -8.47 27.12 -52.63
CA VAL A 381 -9.54 27.46 -53.57
C VAL A 381 -9.46 26.61 -54.83
N LEU A 382 -10.63 26.25 -55.38
CA LEU A 382 -10.75 25.44 -56.59
C LEU A 382 -10.12 26.17 -57.78
N HIS A 383 -9.34 25.45 -58.58
CA HIS A 383 -8.65 26.01 -59.74
C HIS A 383 -8.86 25.12 -60.98
N CYS A 384 -9.63 25.61 -61.96
CA CYS A 384 -9.87 24.92 -63.23
C CYS A 384 -9.07 25.57 -64.37
N ASN A 385 -8.21 24.79 -65.05
CA ASN A 385 -7.38 25.23 -66.19
C ASN A 385 -7.69 24.42 -67.48
N HIS A 386 -8.81 23.70 -67.49
CA HIS A 386 -9.25 22.83 -68.59
C HIS A 386 -10.75 23.04 -68.85
N SER A 387 -11.25 22.60 -70.01
CA SER A 387 -12.66 22.75 -70.41
C SER A 387 -13.65 21.88 -69.61
N GLN A 388 -13.14 21.02 -68.71
CA GLN A 388 -13.96 20.22 -67.79
C GLN A 388 -13.28 20.13 -66.43
N CYS A 389 -14.01 20.31 -65.34
CA CYS A 389 -13.53 20.07 -63.98
C CYS A 389 -14.66 19.59 -63.04
N PRO A 390 -14.35 18.93 -61.91
CA PRO A 390 -15.37 18.46 -60.97
C PRO A 390 -16.13 19.62 -60.31
N ALA A 391 -17.46 19.52 -60.20
CA ALA A 391 -18.29 20.53 -59.54
C ALA A 391 -18.20 20.44 -58.01
N GLU A 392 -18.34 21.58 -57.32
CA GLU A 392 -18.41 21.61 -55.87
C GLU A 392 -19.87 21.46 -55.43
N CYS A 393 -20.18 20.42 -54.64
CA CYS A 393 -21.55 20.08 -54.26
C CYS A 393 -21.74 20.21 -52.75
N SER A 394 -22.65 21.10 -52.33
CA SER A 394 -23.07 21.22 -50.94
C SER A 394 -24.39 20.48 -50.74
N SER A 395 -24.32 19.27 -50.18
CA SER A 395 -25.42 18.41 -49.67
C SER A 395 -26.67 18.18 -50.54
N ASN A 396 -26.69 18.65 -51.80
CA ASN A 396 -27.56 18.33 -52.95
C ASN A 396 -27.56 19.45 -54.02
N ASN A 397 -26.90 20.58 -53.78
CA ASN A 397 -26.77 21.64 -54.77
C ASN A 397 -25.31 21.76 -55.21
N CYS A 398 -25.06 21.50 -56.49
CA CYS A 398 -23.75 21.66 -57.09
C CYS A 398 -23.62 23.03 -57.74
N TYR A 399 -22.45 23.65 -57.63
CA TYR A 399 -22.16 24.92 -58.26
C TYR A 399 -20.87 24.83 -59.08
N CYS A 400 -20.88 25.52 -60.22
CA CYS A 400 -19.72 25.70 -61.07
C CYS A 400 -19.18 27.13 -60.96
N PRO A 401 -17.88 27.31 -61.21
CA PRO A 401 -17.33 28.64 -61.47
C PRO A 401 -18.06 29.33 -62.63
N GLU A 402 -18.04 30.67 -62.67
CA GLU A 402 -18.62 31.43 -63.79
C GLU A 402 -18.00 31.02 -65.13
N GLY A 403 -18.82 30.98 -66.20
CA GLY A 403 -18.40 30.50 -67.52
C GLY A 403 -18.48 28.97 -67.71
N PHE A 404 -18.89 28.22 -66.68
CA PHE A 404 -19.09 26.78 -66.75
C PHE A 404 -20.54 26.40 -66.40
N VAL A 405 -21.05 25.36 -67.07
CA VAL A 405 -22.38 24.78 -66.84
C VAL A 405 -22.24 23.37 -66.24
N LEU A 406 -23.20 22.98 -65.42
CA LEU A 406 -23.27 21.64 -64.85
C LEU A 406 -23.77 20.67 -65.91
N GLU A 407 -22.98 19.64 -66.20
CA GLU A 407 -23.39 18.51 -67.04
C GLU A 407 -23.38 17.22 -66.21
N GLU A 408 -24.47 16.45 -66.32
CA GLU A 408 -24.59 15.14 -65.69
C GLU A 408 -23.90 14.10 -66.59
N ALA A 409 -22.79 13.53 -66.12
CA ALA A 409 -22.13 12.45 -66.86
C ALA A 409 -23.06 11.22 -66.91
N PRO A 410 -23.20 10.54 -68.08
CA PRO A 410 -24.14 9.43 -68.25
C PRO A 410 -23.79 8.15 -67.45
N SER A 411 -22.74 8.17 -66.64
CA SER A 411 -22.37 7.06 -65.77
C SER A 411 -21.60 7.55 -64.53
N ASN A 412 -22.24 7.38 -63.37
CA ASN A 412 -21.84 7.77 -61.99
C ASN A 412 -22.06 9.24 -61.60
N ASP A 413 -22.53 9.41 -60.35
CA ASP A 413 -22.96 10.63 -59.62
C ASP A 413 -21.92 11.77 -59.51
N THR A 414 -21.00 11.89 -60.46
CA THR A 414 -20.06 13.00 -60.55
C THR A 414 -20.62 14.04 -61.50
N VAL A 415 -21.11 15.13 -60.93
CA VAL A 415 -21.52 16.31 -61.68
C VAL A 415 -20.25 17.06 -62.12
N MET A 416 -20.13 17.30 -63.42
CA MET A 416 -18.96 17.94 -64.01
C MET A 416 -19.33 19.35 -64.42
N CYS A 417 -18.43 20.30 -64.18
CA CYS A 417 -18.48 21.63 -64.74
C CYS A 417 -17.84 21.58 -66.12
N VAL A 418 -18.63 21.83 -67.15
CA VAL A 418 -18.19 21.90 -68.54
C VAL A 418 -18.22 23.34 -68.99
N ASP A 419 -17.18 23.74 -69.70
CA ASP A 419 -17.03 25.08 -70.26
C ASP A 419 -18.22 25.42 -71.18
N ILE A 420 -18.80 26.61 -71.00
CA ILE A 420 -19.88 27.08 -71.87
C ILE A 420 -19.23 27.60 -73.14
N ASP A 421 -19.45 26.93 -74.27
CA ASP A 421 -18.97 27.48 -75.54
C ASP A 421 -19.91 28.60 -76.03
N GLU A 422 -19.58 29.84 -75.71
CA GLU A 422 -20.39 30.98 -76.13
C GLU A 422 -20.32 31.24 -77.64
N CYS A 423 -19.33 30.67 -78.34
CA CYS A 423 -19.23 30.78 -79.79
C CYS A 423 -20.27 29.93 -80.52
N GLU A 424 -20.67 28.78 -79.97
CA GLU A 424 -21.75 27.95 -80.53
C GLU A 424 -23.13 28.58 -80.37
N MET A 425 -23.28 29.50 -79.41
CA MET A 425 -24.54 30.18 -79.10
C MET A 425 -24.73 31.49 -79.90
N ASP A 426 -23.93 31.70 -80.96
CA ASP A 426 -23.92 32.91 -81.81
C ASP A 426 -23.84 34.22 -81.00
N PHE A 427 -23.08 34.21 -79.90
CA PHE A 427 -23.02 35.33 -78.97
C PHE A 427 -22.23 36.53 -79.51
N CYS A 428 -21.45 36.36 -80.59
CA CYS A 428 -20.65 37.38 -81.25
C CYS A 428 -21.20 37.74 -82.65
N ASP A 429 -21.17 39.01 -83.04
CA ASP A 429 -21.63 39.48 -84.37
C ASP A 429 -20.84 38.89 -85.55
N HIS A 430 -19.56 38.53 -85.34
CA HIS A 430 -18.64 38.03 -86.36
C HIS A 430 -17.89 36.76 -85.88
N ASN A 431 -16.56 36.74 -85.90
CA ASN A 431 -15.75 35.58 -85.54
C ASN A 431 -15.62 35.45 -84.02
N CYS A 432 -15.44 34.23 -83.50
CA CYS A 432 -15.37 33.96 -82.06
C CYS A 432 -14.35 32.87 -81.76
N THR A 433 -13.63 33.01 -80.64
CA THR A 433 -12.73 31.98 -80.10
C THR A 433 -13.09 31.67 -78.65
N ASN A 434 -13.46 30.41 -78.40
CA ASN A 434 -13.80 29.90 -77.08
C ASN A 434 -12.52 29.63 -76.23
N GLN A 435 -12.57 29.90 -74.93
CA GLN A 435 -11.52 29.63 -73.94
C GLN A 435 -12.15 29.07 -72.64
N PRO A 436 -11.45 28.24 -71.85
CA PRO A 436 -12.02 27.69 -70.64
C PRO A 436 -12.49 28.78 -69.65
N GLY A 437 -13.80 28.88 -69.43
CA GLY A 437 -14.51 29.85 -68.59
C GLY A 437 -14.79 31.20 -69.25
N SER A 438 -14.45 31.40 -70.54
CA SER A 438 -14.65 32.69 -71.23
C SER A 438 -14.48 32.63 -72.75
N TYR A 439 -15.03 33.59 -73.49
CA TYR A 439 -14.84 33.72 -74.93
C TYR A 439 -14.23 35.05 -75.35
N THR A 440 -13.75 35.09 -76.60
CA THR A 440 -13.21 36.30 -77.25
C THR A 440 -13.81 36.46 -78.64
N CYS A 441 -14.51 37.58 -78.89
CA CYS A 441 -15.06 37.92 -80.20
C CYS A 441 -14.05 38.71 -81.05
N HIS A 442 -14.02 38.44 -82.36
CA HIS A 442 -13.17 39.08 -83.35
C HIS A 442 -14.02 39.61 -84.51
N CYS A 443 -13.83 40.87 -84.90
CA CYS A 443 -14.55 41.46 -86.02
C CYS A 443 -13.87 41.20 -87.37
N LEU A 444 -14.67 41.05 -88.43
CA LEU A 444 -14.16 40.99 -89.81
C LEU A 444 -13.48 42.30 -90.23
N ASN A 445 -12.55 42.23 -91.18
CA ASN A 445 -11.80 43.40 -91.68
C ASN A 445 -12.72 44.54 -92.12
N GLY A 446 -12.46 45.75 -91.61
CA GLY A 446 -13.31 46.93 -91.81
C GLY A 446 -14.43 47.11 -90.78
N PHE A 447 -14.39 46.35 -89.67
CA PHE A 447 -15.27 46.51 -88.51
C PHE A 447 -14.45 46.51 -87.22
N VAL A 448 -14.87 47.30 -86.24
CA VAL A 448 -14.24 47.37 -84.90
C VAL A 448 -15.19 46.86 -83.83
N LEU A 449 -14.66 46.17 -82.82
CA LEU A 449 -15.42 45.64 -81.69
C LEU A 449 -15.75 46.82 -80.75
N VAL A 450 -17.01 47.23 -80.72
CA VAL A 450 -17.45 48.39 -79.92
C VAL A 450 -17.97 47.94 -78.55
N ASP A 451 -18.58 46.76 -78.50
CA ASP A 451 -19.08 46.11 -77.29
C ASP A 451 -18.59 44.66 -77.27
N ARG A 452 -18.59 44.00 -76.10
CA ARG A 452 -17.99 42.66 -75.90
C ARG A 452 -18.40 41.61 -76.95
N ASN A 453 -19.55 41.80 -77.60
CA ASN A 453 -20.05 40.98 -78.69
C ASN A 453 -20.37 41.70 -80.02
N ARG A 454 -20.26 43.04 -80.10
CA ARG A 454 -20.79 43.80 -81.25
C ARG A 454 -19.73 44.44 -82.12
N CYS A 455 -19.87 44.26 -83.43
CA CYS A 455 -18.95 44.74 -84.44
C CYS A 455 -19.59 45.84 -85.30
N GLN A 456 -19.00 47.04 -85.31
CA GLN A 456 -19.50 48.17 -86.10
C GLN A 456 -18.58 48.47 -87.28
N LYS A 457 -19.17 48.70 -88.46
CA LYS A 457 -18.43 48.99 -89.70
C LYS A 457 -17.72 50.32 -89.58
N THR A 458 -16.41 50.34 -89.85
CA THR A 458 -15.70 51.61 -90.05
C THR A 458 -16.11 52.16 -91.42
N PRO A 459 -16.56 53.43 -91.52
CA PRO A 459 -16.80 54.07 -92.81
C PRO A 459 -15.48 54.10 -93.60
N LEU A 460 -15.42 53.40 -94.72
CA LEU A 460 -14.28 53.38 -95.62
C LEU A 460 -14.28 54.69 -96.42
N GLU A 461 -13.34 55.60 -96.11
CA GLU A 461 -12.86 56.56 -97.10
C GLU A 461 -11.86 55.83 -98.02
N ASP A 462 -12.07 56.00 -99.32
CA ASP A 462 -11.28 55.41 -100.38
C ASP A 462 -9.80 55.81 -100.29
N GLY A 463 -8.90 54.82 -100.30
CA GLY A 463 -7.46 55.05 -100.32
C GLY A 463 -6.67 53.77 -100.61
N GLU A 464 -6.22 53.63 -101.85
CA GLU A 464 -5.27 52.62 -102.31
C GLU A 464 -3.97 52.63 -101.49
N GLY A 465 -3.38 51.46 -101.24
CA GLY A 465 -1.94 51.37 -101.00
C GLY A 465 -1.44 50.26 -100.06
N SER A 466 -0.57 49.41 -100.62
CA SER A 466 0.71 48.97 -100.05
C SER A 466 0.77 47.77 -99.07
N SER A 467 1.17 46.64 -99.64
CA SER A 467 2.21 45.66 -99.25
C SER A 467 2.94 45.72 -97.88
N GLY A 468 3.22 44.51 -97.36
CA GLY A 468 4.32 44.12 -96.45
C GLY A 468 3.88 42.90 -95.61
N ASP A 469 4.14 41.62 -95.94
CA ASP A 469 5.40 40.86 -96.08
C ASP A 469 6.30 40.87 -94.83
N PHE A 470 6.37 39.73 -94.10
CA PHE A 470 7.61 39.06 -93.63
C PHE A 470 7.34 37.77 -92.79
N ASP A 471 7.54 36.59 -93.39
CA ASP A 471 8.49 35.51 -93.05
C ASP A 471 8.65 35.02 -91.57
N LEU A 472 8.41 33.74 -91.21
CA LEU A 472 9.05 32.43 -91.52
C LEU A 472 9.85 31.91 -90.29
N TRP A 473 9.51 30.72 -89.74
CA TRP A 473 10.38 29.51 -89.70
C TRP A 473 9.76 28.31 -88.95
N THR A 474 9.79 27.15 -89.63
CA THR A 474 9.55 25.75 -89.20
C THR A 474 10.80 25.16 -88.45
N PRO A 475 10.96 23.87 -88.03
CA PRO A 475 10.24 22.64 -88.44
C PRO A 475 10.05 21.47 -87.43
N VAL A 476 9.36 20.45 -87.93
CA VAL A 476 9.09 19.08 -87.42
C VAL A 476 10.34 18.19 -87.41
N PRO A 477 10.39 17.13 -86.58
CA PRO A 477 10.77 15.81 -87.11
C PRO A 477 9.93 14.63 -86.61
N SER A 478 10.01 13.57 -87.41
CA SER A 478 9.26 12.30 -87.46
C SER A 478 9.70 11.24 -86.43
N ARG A 479 8.83 10.24 -86.18
CA ARG A 479 9.14 8.79 -86.13
C ARG A 479 7.91 7.91 -85.78
N SER A 480 7.79 6.78 -86.48
CA SER A 480 6.95 5.59 -86.23
C SER A 480 7.70 4.54 -85.35
N PRO A 481 7.14 3.35 -85.02
CA PRO A 481 5.84 2.91 -84.48
C PRO A 481 6.06 2.10 -83.15
N PRO A 482 5.11 1.26 -82.65
CA PRO A 482 5.58 0.01 -82.04
C PRO A 482 4.83 -1.26 -82.48
N LYS A 483 5.61 -2.35 -82.60
CA LYS A 483 5.17 -3.75 -82.61
C LYS A 483 5.21 -4.31 -81.18
N THR A 484 4.28 -5.21 -80.92
CA THR A 484 4.15 -6.09 -79.75
C THR A 484 5.34 -7.04 -79.60
N GLU A 485 5.86 -7.19 -78.38
CA GLU A 485 6.75 -8.30 -78.00
C GLU A 485 6.28 -9.05 -76.75
N HIS A 486 6.54 -10.35 -76.79
CA HIS A 486 6.19 -11.37 -75.81
C HIS A 486 7.11 -11.34 -74.58
N LEU A 487 6.56 -11.81 -73.46
CA LEU A 487 7.20 -11.90 -72.14
C LEU A 487 8.46 -12.79 -72.16
N HIS A 488 9.60 -12.23 -71.75
CA HIS A 488 10.88 -12.92 -71.60
C HIS A 488 10.92 -13.78 -70.30
N PRO A 489 11.61 -14.94 -70.28
CA PRO A 489 11.74 -15.82 -69.10
C PRO A 489 12.35 -15.17 -67.84
N GLY A 490 12.96 -13.98 -67.96
CA GLY A 490 13.51 -13.22 -66.84
C GLY A 490 12.45 -12.63 -65.90
N ALA A 491 11.21 -12.42 -66.37
CA ALA A 491 10.12 -11.90 -65.54
C ALA A 491 9.70 -12.90 -64.45
N LEU A 492 9.72 -14.21 -64.74
CA LEU A 492 9.37 -15.25 -63.77
C LEU A 492 10.44 -15.40 -62.68
N VAL A 493 11.72 -15.26 -63.02
CA VAL A 493 12.81 -15.25 -62.03
C VAL A 493 12.74 -13.98 -61.16
N GLY A 494 12.43 -12.82 -61.76
CA GLY A 494 12.25 -11.57 -61.03
C GLY A 494 11.08 -11.62 -60.04
N ILE A 495 9.95 -12.22 -60.43
CA ILE A 495 8.80 -12.41 -59.53
C ILE A 495 9.16 -13.39 -58.40
N ALA A 496 9.85 -14.50 -58.70
CA ALA A 496 10.26 -15.46 -57.68
C ALA A 496 11.23 -14.85 -56.64
N VAL A 497 12.22 -14.07 -57.09
CA VAL A 497 13.15 -13.35 -56.19
C VAL A 497 12.41 -12.26 -55.40
N GLY A 498 11.50 -11.52 -56.04
CA GLY A 498 10.67 -10.51 -55.37
C GLY A 498 9.79 -11.09 -54.25
N VAL A 499 9.15 -12.25 -54.50
CA VAL A 499 8.34 -12.96 -53.51
C VAL A 499 9.21 -13.49 -52.37
N LEU A 500 10.42 -14.00 -52.66
CA LEU A 500 11.35 -14.46 -51.63
C LEU A 500 11.84 -13.31 -50.74
N CYS A 501 12.18 -12.16 -51.34
CA CYS A 501 12.56 -10.96 -50.60
C CYS A 501 11.41 -10.41 -49.75
N ALA A 502 10.19 -10.37 -50.29
CA ALA A 502 9.01 -9.95 -49.53
C ALA A 502 8.72 -10.89 -48.34
N ALA A 503 8.87 -12.20 -48.53
CA ALA A 503 8.71 -13.18 -47.44
C ALA A 503 9.78 -13.00 -46.34
N LEU A 504 11.03 -12.72 -46.71
CA LEU A 504 12.10 -12.43 -45.75
C LEU A 504 11.86 -11.11 -44.98
N VAL A 505 11.35 -10.08 -45.65
CA VAL A 505 10.97 -8.81 -44.98
C VAL A 505 9.79 -9.04 -44.04
N LEU A 506 8.78 -9.81 -44.43
CA LEU A 506 7.65 -10.14 -43.56
C LEU A 506 8.07 -10.99 -42.35
N LEU A 507 9.02 -11.92 -42.51
CA LEU A 507 9.61 -12.67 -41.40
C LEU A 507 10.43 -11.76 -40.47
N ALA A 508 11.20 -10.82 -41.01
CA ALA A 508 11.96 -9.86 -40.21
C ALA A 508 11.04 -8.89 -39.44
N VAL A 509 9.96 -8.42 -40.08
CA VAL A 509 8.92 -7.59 -39.44
C VAL A 509 8.18 -8.41 -38.38
N GLY A 510 7.81 -9.66 -38.68
CA GLY A 510 7.21 -10.59 -37.71
C GLY A 510 8.11 -10.83 -36.50
N TYR A 511 9.41 -11.02 -36.71
CA TYR A 511 10.41 -11.13 -35.64
C TYR A 511 10.52 -9.84 -34.81
N HIS A 512 10.53 -8.67 -35.44
CA HIS A 512 10.55 -7.38 -34.74
C HIS A 512 9.26 -7.10 -33.96
N LEU A 513 8.10 -7.50 -34.48
CA LEU A 513 6.81 -7.36 -33.80
C LEU A 513 6.69 -8.36 -32.64
N ALA A 514 7.19 -9.59 -32.79
CA ALA A 514 7.28 -10.57 -31.71
C ALA A 514 8.22 -10.07 -30.60
N LYS A 515 9.38 -9.49 -30.97
CA LYS A 515 10.32 -8.86 -30.03
C LYS A 515 9.72 -7.66 -29.30
N LYS A 516 8.83 -6.90 -29.95
CA LYS A 516 8.09 -5.79 -29.30
C LYS A 516 6.97 -6.27 -28.36
N ARG A 517 6.32 -7.40 -28.64
CA ARG A 517 5.28 -7.97 -27.76
C ARG A 517 5.81 -8.58 -26.46
N CYS A 518 7.10 -8.90 -26.37
CA CYS A 518 7.76 -9.31 -25.13
C CYS A 518 8.30 -8.13 -24.29
N ARG A 519 7.97 -6.88 -24.64
CA ARG A 519 8.29 -5.71 -23.81
C ARG A 519 7.00 -5.28 -23.08
N PRO A 520 6.94 -5.31 -21.74
CA PRO A 520 5.83 -4.70 -21.01
C PRO A 520 5.77 -3.19 -21.32
N PRO A 521 4.61 -2.55 -21.12
CA PRO A 521 4.43 -1.14 -21.45
C PRO A 521 5.49 -0.28 -20.76
N ALA A 522 6.19 0.53 -21.56
CA ALA A 522 7.10 1.55 -21.06
C ALA A 522 6.27 2.67 -20.41
N SER A 523 5.98 2.49 -19.12
CA SER A 523 5.71 3.58 -18.19
C SER A 523 6.62 3.35 -16.98
N MET A 524 7.43 4.37 -16.69
CA MET A 524 8.51 4.42 -15.69
C MET A 524 9.75 3.60 -16.04
N ASP A 525 10.79 4.32 -16.50
CA ASP A 525 12.15 3.81 -16.59
C ASP A 525 12.69 3.56 -15.17
N TYR A 526 12.46 2.35 -14.64
CA TYR A 526 13.28 1.79 -13.56
C TYR A 526 14.53 1.15 -14.18
N LYS A 527 15.69 1.43 -13.57
CA LYS A 527 17.03 0.87 -13.89
C LYS A 527 16.94 -0.64 -14.17
N CYS A 528 17.01 -1.04 -15.44
CA CYS A 528 17.40 -2.39 -15.84
C CYS A 528 18.70 -2.30 -16.65
N GLY A 529 19.81 -2.59 -15.96
CA GLY A 529 21.07 -3.17 -16.45
C GLY A 529 21.67 -2.66 -17.76
N SER A 530 22.66 -1.76 -17.65
CA SER A 530 23.77 -1.69 -18.62
C SER A 530 24.74 -2.86 -18.37
N PRO A 531 25.47 -3.36 -19.40
CA PRO A 531 26.31 -4.55 -19.32
C PRO A 531 27.64 -4.37 -18.57
N HIS A 532 27.84 -3.23 -17.90
CA HIS A 532 28.84 -3.14 -16.85
C HIS A 532 28.19 -3.53 -15.53
N GLU A 533 28.39 -4.78 -15.14
CA GLU A 533 28.18 -5.24 -13.76
C GLU A 533 28.86 -4.25 -12.79
N LYS A 534 28.09 -3.31 -12.24
CA LYS A 534 28.27 -3.00 -10.83
C LYS A 534 27.64 -4.17 -10.12
N GLU A 535 28.46 -5.13 -9.72
CA GLU A 535 28.14 -6.01 -8.61
C GLU A 535 27.44 -5.16 -7.54
N MET A 536 26.43 -5.72 -6.88
CA MET A 536 26.00 -5.20 -5.59
C MET A 536 27.22 -5.23 -4.68
N GLY A 537 27.95 -4.11 -4.67
CA GLY A 537 29.19 -3.98 -3.94
C GLY A 537 28.85 -4.01 -2.47
N LEU A 538 29.10 -5.16 -1.84
CA LEU A 538 29.33 -5.24 -0.40
C LEU A 538 30.48 -4.29 -0.09
N GLN A 539 30.17 -3.03 0.20
CA GLN A 539 31.18 -2.07 0.61
C GLN A 539 31.44 -2.29 2.10
N GLN A 540 32.34 -3.24 2.37
CA GLN A 540 32.81 -3.52 3.72
C GLN A 540 33.77 -2.39 4.14
N VAL A 541 33.28 -1.45 4.95
CA VAL A 541 34.13 -0.43 5.56
C VAL A 541 34.62 -0.98 6.90
N THR A 542 35.92 -1.25 7.00
CA THR A 542 36.58 -1.59 8.26
C THR A 542 36.61 -0.37 9.17
N ALA A 543 35.95 -0.47 10.33
CA ALA A 543 36.11 0.50 11.39
C ALA A 543 37.52 0.38 12.00
N ALA A 544 38.49 1.11 11.44
CA ALA A 544 39.78 1.32 12.08
C ALA A 544 39.62 2.42 13.15
N GLY A 545 39.56 2.00 14.40
CA GLY A 545 39.50 2.88 15.57
C GLY A 545 40.36 2.36 16.72
N SER A 546 41.56 1.86 16.45
CA SER A 546 42.57 1.61 17.49
C SER A 546 43.14 2.94 17.97
N ARG A 547 42.83 3.30 19.22
CA ARG A 547 43.55 4.31 20.02
C ARG A 547 45.05 3.99 20.02
N GLU A 548 45.84 4.70 19.23
CA GLU A 548 47.27 4.86 19.49
C GLU A 548 47.47 5.89 20.60
N ARG A 549 48.13 5.42 21.66
CA ARG A 549 48.52 6.19 22.84
C ARG A 549 49.94 6.71 22.55
N VAL A 550 50.08 8.01 22.31
CA VAL A 550 51.40 8.67 22.25
C VAL A 550 51.93 8.84 23.68
N PRO A 551 53.20 8.50 23.97
CA PRO A 551 53.76 8.60 25.32
C PRO A 551 54.25 10.02 25.61
N GLN A 552 54.00 10.47 26.85
CA GLN A 552 54.94 11.28 27.62
C GLN A 552 55.34 10.46 28.85
#